data_AF-A0AAW2GFT8-F1
#
_entry.id   AF-A0AAW2GFT8-F1
#
_cell.length_a   1.000
_cell.length_b   1.000
_cell.length_c   1.000
_cell.angle_alpha   90.00
_cell.angle_beta   90.00
_cell.angle_gamma   90.00
#
_symmetry.space_group_name_H-M   'P 1'
#
loop_
_entity.id
_entity.type
_entity.pdbx_description
1 polymer ?
#
loop_
_entity_poly.entity_id
_entity_poly.type
_entity_poly.pdbx_seq_one_letter_code
_entity_poly.pdbx_strand_id
1 'polypeptide(L)'
;MFEIVSYRIMSAFGKSLSVLLTLNKENTIRIKLIAAVKIHQKAFELFEILTSTLSLSYFTLIILGVASLSINLFRLFQVTTLSEQKKEIVLYIVFVIGHFYYMFMCNYMGQIVIDSSTDIFKKACDTQWYATSSRTQKLMLFIMQRSMKSCKIVMGKLYYVSLEQFTTLASMSLSYFTVIYSVQQ
;
A
#
# COMPACT_ATOMS: atom_id res chain seq x y z
N MET A 1 -13.59 33.21 58.12
CA MET A 1 -14.68 32.88 57.17
C MET A 1 -14.35 33.34 55.75
N PHE A 2 -13.90 34.58 55.53
CA PHE A 2 -13.54 35.10 54.20
C PHE A 2 -12.35 34.41 53.50
N GLU A 3 -11.32 33.96 54.23
CA GLU A 3 -10.21 33.18 53.65
C GLU A 3 -10.68 31.84 53.06
N ILE A 4 -11.64 31.17 53.68
CA ILE A 4 -12.17 29.88 53.20
C ILE A 4 -12.96 30.10 51.91
N VAL A 5 -13.69 31.21 51.81
CA VAL A 5 -14.42 31.59 50.59
C VAL A 5 -13.44 31.95 49.47
N SER A 6 -12.41 32.75 49.75
CA SER A 6 -11.36 33.09 48.79
C SER A 6 -10.62 31.84 48.29
N TYR A 7 -10.25 30.94 49.21
CA TYR A 7 -9.63 29.67 48.87
C TYR A 7 -10.56 28.78 48.02
N ARG A 8 -11.85 28.68 48.36
CA ARG A 8 -12.82 27.92 47.57
C ARG A 8 -13.07 28.53 46.20
N ILE A 9 -13.09 29.85 46.06
CA ILE A 9 -13.19 30.55 44.77
C ILE A 9 -11.94 30.29 43.94
N MET A 10 -10.74 30.44 44.51
CA MET A 10 -9.47 30.23 43.80
C MET A 10 -9.24 28.76 43.44
N SER A 11 -9.66 27.83 44.30
CA SER A 11 -9.69 26.38 44.02
C SER A 11 -10.71 26.05 42.92
N ALA A 12 -11.91 26.62 42.96
CA ALA A 12 -12.94 26.43 41.93
C ALA A 12 -12.48 27.01 40.58
N PHE A 13 -11.84 28.18 40.58
CA PHE A 13 -11.27 28.79 39.37
C PHE A 13 -10.09 27.99 38.84
N GLY A 14 -9.18 27.49 39.70
CA GLY A 14 -8.07 26.63 39.27
C GLY A 14 -8.54 25.29 38.70
N LYS A 15 -9.58 24.68 39.30
CA LYS A 15 -10.21 23.45 38.80
C LYS A 15 -11.02 23.70 37.51
N SER A 16 -11.71 24.83 37.41
CA SER A 16 -12.41 25.27 36.20
C SER A 16 -11.43 25.56 35.06
N LEU A 17 -10.33 26.26 35.32
CA LEU A 17 -9.31 26.61 34.35
C LEU A 17 -8.57 25.38 33.85
N SER A 18 -8.20 24.46 34.75
CA SER A 18 -7.60 23.17 34.36
C SER A 18 -8.56 22.29 33.55
N VAL A 19 -9.85 22.25 33.93
CA VAL A 19 -10.91 21.57 33.16
C VAL A 19 -11.13 22.23 31.80
N LEU A 20 -11.06 23.55 31.71
CA LEU A 20 -11.21 24.29 30.46
C LEU A 20 -9.99 24.10 29.54
N LEU A 21 -8.79 24.03 30.11
CA LEU A 21 -7.55 23.68 29.41
C LEU A 21 -7.56 22.23 28.92
N THR A 22 -8.04 21.27 29.72
CA THR A 22 -8.18 19.87 29.28
C THR A 22 -9.29 19.72 28.23
N LEU A 23 -10.43 20.39 28.37
CA LEU A 23 -11.49 20.44 27.35
C LEU A 23 -10.98 21.04 26.03
N ASN A 24 -10.19 22.11 26.10
CA ASN A 24 -9.62 22.73 24.91
C ASN A 24 -8.56 21.83 24.26
N LYS A 25 -7.77 21.09 25.07
CA LYS A 25 -6.78 20.12 24.60
C LYS A 25 -7.44 18.87 23.99
N GLU A 26 -8.49 18.33 24.60
CA GLU A 26 -9.31 17.23 24.07
C GLU A 26 -10.00 17.62 22.76
N ASN A 27 -10.61 18.81 22.70
CA ASN A 27 -11.21 19.33 21.48
C ASN A 27 -10.16 19.53 20.38
N THR A 28 -8.97 20.01 20.72
CA THR A 28 -7.85 20.16 19.77
C THR A 28 -7.37 18.80 19.24
N ILE A 29 -7.21 17.80 20.12
CA ILE A 29 -6.85 16.42 19.73
C ILE A 29 -7.92 15.84 18.82
N ARG A 30 -9.20 16.02 19.16
CA ARG A 30 -10.33 15.56 18.35
C ARG A 30 -10.37 16.23 16.97
N ILE A 31 -10.14 17.53 16.88
CA ILE A 31 -10.08 18.25 15.59
C ILE A 31 -8.92 17.74 14.73
N LYS A 32 -7.74 17.53 15.32
CA LYS A 32 -6.56 16.97 14.62
C LYS A 32 -6.82 15.55 14.14
N LEU A 33 -7.45 14.71 14.97
CA LEU A 33 -7.84 13.34 14.60
C LEU A 33 -8.83 13.35 13.43
N ILE A 34 -9.87 14.18 13.50
CA ILE A 34 -10.87 14.31 12.42
C ILE A 34 -10.20 14.80 11.12
N ALA A 35 -9.26 15.76 11.21
CA ALA A 35 -8.51 16.24 10.06
C ALA A 35 -7.65 15.14 9.43
N ALA A 36 -6.89 14.39 10.23
CA ALA A 36 -6.07 13.28 9.77
C ALA A 36 -6.92 12.19 9.09
N VAL A 37 -8.08 11.86 9.66
CA VAL A 37 -9.02 10.89 9.09
C VAL A 37 -9.61 11.38 7.77
N LYS A 38 -9.97 12.66 7.67
CA LYS A 38 -10.48 13.25 6.42
C LYS A 38 -9.42 13.23 5.32
N ILE A 39 -8.16 13.53 5.66
CA ILE A 39 -7.05 13.47 4.71
C ILE A 39 -6.82 12.03 4.25
N HIS A 40 -6.76 11.08 5.19
CA HIS A 40 -6.63 9.66 4.89
C HIS A 40 -7.79 9.14 4.02
N GLN A 41 -9.03 9.53 4.32
CA GLN A 41 -10.20 9.16 3.52
C GLN A 41 -10.09 9.67 2.09
N LYS A 42 -9.75 10.95 1.90
CA LYS A 42 -9.58 11.52 0.56
C LYS A 42 -8.45 10.82 -0.21
N ALA A 43 -7.33 10.54 0.45
CA ALA A 43 -6.22 9.80 -0.17
C ALA A 43 -6.64 8.39 -0.59
N PHE A 44 -7.43 7.70 0.25
CA PHE A 44 -7.97 6.39 -0.04
C PHE A 44 -8.96 6.41 -1.21
N GLU A 45 -9.89 7.37 -1.24
CA GLU A 45 -10.85 7.55 -2.35
C GLU A 45 -10.13 7.82 -3.68
N LEU A 46 -9.10 8.68 -3.66
CA LEU A 46 -8.25 8.92 -4.84
C LEU A 46 -7.54 7.64 -5.30
N PHE A 47 -7.03 6.86 -4.35
CA PHE A 47 -6.37 5.59 -4.65
C PHE A 47 -7.33 4.54 -5.22
N GLU A 48 -8.56 4.47 -4.74
CA GLU A 48 -9.60 3.57 -5.26
C GLU A 48 -10.01 3.95 -6.69
N ILE A 49 -10.15 5.25 -6.97
CA ILE A 49 -10.41 5.76 -8.32
C ILE A 49 -9.24 5.47 -9.26
N LEU A 50 -8.00 5.71 -8.81
CA LEU A 50 -6.78 5.44 -9.58
C LEU A 50 -6.67 3.94 -9.90
N THR A 51 -6.85 3.11 -8.88
CA THR A 51 -6.78 1.65 -8.99
C THR A 51 -7.85 1.13 -9.94
N SER A 52 -9.10 1.55 -9.80
CA SER A 52 -10.20 1.09 -10.67
C SER A 52 -9.99 1.50 -12.13
N THR A 53 -9.50 2.71 -12.38
CA THR A 53 -9.22 3.21 -13.73
C THR A 53 -8.03 2.47 -14.36
N LEU A 54 -6.95 2.28 -13.61
CA LEU A 54 -5.74 1.62 -14.12
C LEU A 54 -5.83 0.10 -14.11
N SER A 55 -6.80 -0.49 -13.42
CA SER A 55 -6.87 -1.94 -13.20
C SER A 55 -6.85 -2.74 -14.50
N LEU A 56 -7.70 -2.35 -15.46
CA LEU A 56 -7.78 -3.01 -16.75
C LEU A 56 -6.47 -2.84 -17.54
N SER A 57 -5.93 -1.63 -17.58
CA SER A 57 -4.68 -1.34 -18.29
C SER A 57 -3.50 -2.14 -17.73
N TYR A 58 -3.36 -2.22 -16.41
CA TYR A 58 -2.30 -2.97 -15.76
C TYR A 58 -2.47 -4.48 -15.96
N PHE A 59 -3.70 -4.99 -15.94
CA PHE A 59 -3.97 -6.39 -16.25
C PHE A 59 -3.53 -6.76 -17.68
N THR A 60 -3.86 -5.91 -18.67
CA THR A 60 -3.38 -6.13 -20.05
C THR A 60 -1.86 -6.04 -20.15
N LEU A 61 -1.24 -5.13 -19.40
CA LEU A 61 0.20 -4.93 -19.37
C LEU A 61 0.95 -6.11 -18.76
N ILE A 62 0.37 -6.79 -17.76
CA ILE A 62 0.91 -8.03 -17.20
C ILE A 62 0.92 -9.15 -18.25
N ILE A 63 -0.21 -9.36 -18.95
CA ILE A 63 -0.31 -10.41 -19.98
C ILE A 63 0.72 -10.18 -21.08
N LEU A 64 0.78 -8.94 -21.60
CA LEU A 64 1.76 -8.56 -22.61
C LEU A 64 3.20 -8.66 -22.08
N GLY A 65 3.42 -8.30 -20.81
CA GLY A 65 4.71 -8.40 -20.16
C GLY A 65 5.21 -9.85 -20.07
N VAL A 66 4.36 -10.78 -19.65
CA VAL A 66 4.70 -12.22 -19.56
C VAL A 66 4.99 -12.78 -20.95
N ALA A 67 4.15 -12.47 -21.94
CA ALA A 67 4.37 -12.91 -23.33
C ALA A 67 5.69 -12.35 -23.88
N SER A 68 5.94 -11.05 -23.70
CA SER A 68 7.18 -10.39 -24.13
C SER A 68 8.41 -10.99 -23.45
N LEU A 69 8.37 -11.21 -22.12
CA LEU A 69 9.48 -11.80 -21.38
C LEU A 69 9.79 -13.23 -21.86
N SER A 70 8.74 -14.04 -22.09
CA SER A 70 8.88 -15.41 -22.60
C SER A 70 9.56 -15.44 -23.98
N ILE A 71 9.16 -14.55 -24.90
CA ILE A 71 9.76 -14.43 -26.23
C ILE A 71 11.21 -13.94 -26.16
N ASN A 72 11.51 -12.95 -25.31
CA ASN A 72 12.87 -12.44 -25.15
C ASN A 72 13.82 -13.48 -24.54
N LEU A 73 13.36 -14.27 -23.57
CA LEU A 73 14.10 -15.40 -23.02
C LEU A 73 14.39 -16.46 -24.08
N PHE A 74 13.39 -16.78 -24.91
CA PHE A 74 13.55 -17.72 -26.02
C PHE A 74 14.57 -17.23 -27.05
N ARG A 75 14.49 -15.97 -27.48
CA ARG A 75 15.46 -15.37 -28.41
C ARG A 75 16.87 -15.34 -27.83
N LEU A 76 17.00 -14.98 -26.56
CA LEU A 76 18.28 -15.00 -25.86
C LEU A 76 18.90 -16.41 -25.93
N PHE A 77 18.12 -17.45 -25.63
CA PHE A 77 18.56 -18.84 -25.70
C PHE A 77 18.97 -19.28 -27.12
N GLN A 78 18.18 -18.91 -28.14
CA GLN A 78 18.52 -19.22 -29.53
C GLN A 78 19.84 -18.58 -29.95
N VAL A 79 20.03 -17.28 -29.68
CA VAL A 79 21.27 -16.58 -30.06
C VAL A 79 22.48 -17.16 -29.33
N THR A 80 22.35 -17.53 -28.05
CA THR A 80 23.46 -18.16 -27.31
C THR A 80 23.83 -19.55 -27.80
N THR A 81 22.88 -20.31 -28.36
CA THR A 81 23.09 -21.71 -28.77
C THR A 81 23.47 -21.85 -30.25
N LEU A 82 22.92 -20.99 -31.12
CA LEU A 82 22.98 -21.15 -32.58
C LEU A 82 23.81 -20.07 -33.30
N SER A 83 24.12 -18.94 -32.65
CA SER A 83 24.70 -17.77 -33.32
C SER A 83 26.07 -17.37 -32.75
N GLU A 84 27.06 -17.17 -33.62
CA GLU A 84 28.35 -16.56 -33.23
C GLU A 84 28.28 -15.03 -33.07
N GLN A 85 27.11 -14.42 -33.30
CA GLN A 85 26.95 -12.96 -33.25
C GLN A 85 26.83 -12.42 -31.81
N LYS A 86 28.00 -12.23 -31.17
CA LYS A 86 28.11 -11.75 -29.78
C LYS A 86 27.44 -10.40 -29.49
N LYS A 87 27.24 -9.53 -30.49
CA LYS A 87 26.64 -8.19 -30.30
C LYS A 87 25.14 -8.24 -30.00
N GLU A 88 24.40 -9.17 -30.61
CA GLU A 88 22.94 -9.26 -30.40
C GLU A 88 22.59 -9.82 -29.01
N ILE A 89 23.45 -10.69 -28.45
CA ILE A 89 23.29 -11.26 -27.11
C ILE A 89 23.17 -10.15 -26.05
N VAL A 90 24.03 -9.14 -26.12
CA VAL A 90 24.05 -8.03 -25.16
C VAL A 90 22.71 -7.28 -25.15
N LEU A 91 22.13 -7.04 -26.33
CA LEU A 91 20.83 -6.36 -26.43
C LEU A 91 19.72 -7.18 -25.77
N TYR A 92 19.64 -8.48 -26.04
CA TYR A 92 18.62 -9.35 -25.43
C TYR A 92 18.78 -9.47 -23.90
N ILE A 93 20.01 -9.53 -23.39
CA ILE A 93 20.27 -9.51 -21.95
C ILE A 93 19.75 -8.20 -21.33
N VAL A 94 20.05 -7.05 -21.94
CA VAL A 94 19.56 -5.75 -21.46
C VAL A 94 18.03 -5.70 -21.47
N PHE A 95 17.38 -6.23 -22.51
CA PHE A 95 15.92 -6.30 -22.57
C PHE A 95 15.33 -7.18 -21.46
N VAL A 96 15.92 -8.36 -21.20
CA VAL A 96 15.47 -9.26 -20.13
C VAL A 96 15.63 -8.59 -18.77
N ILE A 97 16.79 -8.01 -18.48
CA ILE A 97 17.03 -7.27 -17.22
C ILE A 97 16.05 -6.11 -17.08
N GLY A 98 15.82 -5.36 -18.17
CA GLY A 98 14.85 -4.26 -18.20
C GLY A 98 13.43 -4.70 -17.88
N HIS A 99 12.98 -5.84 -18.44
CA HIS A 99 11.67 -6.41 -18.13
C HIS A 99 11.55 -6.82 -16.66
N PHE A 100 12.56 -7.52 -16.13
CA PHE A 100 12.60 -7.91 -14.73
C PHE A 100 12.56 -6.70 -13.80
N TYR A 101 13.36 -5.67 -14.09
CA TYR A 101 13.40 -4.44 -13.32
C TYR A 101 12.06 -3.71 -13.34
N TYR A 102 11.45 -3.54 -14.51
CA TYR A 102 10.14 -2.91 -14.67
C TYR A 102 9.06 -3.65 -13.87
N MET A 103 8.96 -4.98 -14.05
CA MET A 103 7.96 -5.79 -13.33
C MET A 103 8.20 -5.78 -11.82
N PHE A 104 9.45 -5.83 -11.39
CA PHE A 104 9.82 -5.77 -9.98
C PHE A 104 9.41 -4.43 -9.37
N MET A 105 9.75 -3.32 -10.01
CA MET A 105 9.40 -1.98 -9.52
C MET A 105 7.90 -1.78 -9.39
N CYS A 106 7.11 -2.19 -10.39
CA CYS A 106 5.65 -2.08 -10.32
C CYS A 106 5.05 -2.90 -9.16
N ASN A 107 5.52 -4.15 -8.97
CA ASN A 107 5.04 -5.00 -7.88
C ASN A 107 5.53 -4.54 -6.50
N TYR A 108 6.75 -3.99 -6.42
CA TYR A 108 7.31 -3.41 -5.20
C TYR A 108 6.55 -2.16 -4.76
N MET A 109 6.18 -1.27 -5.69
CA MET A 109 5.32 -0.12 -5.37
C MET A 109 3.95 -0.55 -4.83
N GLY A 110 3.34 -1.59 -5.41
CA GLY A 110 2.09 -2.16 -4.88
C GLY A 110 2.25 -2.72 -3.48
N GLN A 111 3.37 -3.40 -3.20
CA GLN A 111 3.70 -3.92 -1.88
C GLN A 111 3.80 -2.80 -0.83
N ILE A 112 4.51 -1.70 -1.14
CA ILE A 112 4.63 -0.55 -0.22
C ILE A 112 3.26 -0.01 0.15
N VAL A 113 2.33 0.08 -0.79
CA VAL A 113 0.96 0.57 -0.50
C VAL A 113 0.20 -0.39 0.41
N ILE A 114 0.32 -1.69 0.16
CA ILE A 114 -0.30 -2.73 1.01
C ILE A 114 0.28 -2.63 2.43
N ASP A 115 1.61 -2.59 2.56
CA ASP A 115 2.32 -2.55 3.85
C ASP A 115 2.04 -1.25 4.61
N SER A 116 1.97 -0.11 3.91
CA SER A 116 1.61 1.17 4.53
C SER A 116 0.18 1.14 5.08
N SER A 117 -0.75 0.51 4.37
CA SER A 117 -2.13 0.39 4.82
C SER A 117 -2.27 -0.51 6.06
N THR A 118 -1.50 -1.59 6.14
CA THR A 118 -1.50 -2.49 7.30
C THR A 118 -0.78 -1.89 8.52
N ASP A 119 0.28 -1.12 8.30
CA ASP A 119 1.02 -0.41 9.36
C ASP A 119 0.17 0.67 10.03
N ILE A 120 -0.62 1.44 9.27
CA ILE A 120 -1.56 2.43 9.83
C ILE A 120 -2.56 1.73 10.75
N PHE A 121 -3.10 0.58 10.33
CA PHE A 121 -4.02 -0.21 11.15
C PHE A 121 -3.33 -0.70 12.43
N LYS A 122 -2.11 -1.24 12.33
CA LYS A 122 -1.33 -1.72 13.46
C LYS A 122 -1.03 -0.62 14.48
N LYS A 123 -0.56 0.54 14.01
CA LYS A 123 -0.31 1.71 14.86
C LYS A 123 -1.58 2.24 15.53
N ALA A 124 -2.71 2.21 14.83
CA ALA A 124 -4.00 2.57 15.43
C ALA A 124 -4.41 1.56 16.52
N CYS A 125 -4.11 0.28 16.36
CA CYS A 125 -4.34 -0.76 17.37
C CYS A 125 -3.44 -0.57 18.61
N ASP A 126 -2.17 -0.22 18.40
CA ASP A 126 -1.17 -0.09 19.47
C ASP A 126 -1.35 1.20 20.30
N THR A 127 -2.03 2.22 19.75
CA THR A 127 -2.38 3.40 20.56
C THR A 127 -3.33 3.05 21.71
N GLN A 128 -3.18 3.70 22.87
CA GLN A 128 -4.07 3.54 24.02
C GLN A 128 -5.46 4.16 23.80
N TRP A 129 -6.12 3.84 22.68
CA TRP A 129 -7.46 4.31 22.35
C TRP A 129 -8.46 3.92 23.45
N TYR A 130 -8.24 2.78 24.11
CA TYR A 130 -9.03 2.31 25.25
C TYR A 130 -8.94 3.20 26.50
N ALA A 131 -7.91 4.05 26.63
CA ALA A 131 -7.78 5.00 27.75
C ALA A 131 -8.43 6.37 27.47
N THR A 132 -8.98 6.58 26.27
CA THR A 132 -9.62 7.85 25.88
C THR A 132 -11.11 7.89 26.22
N SER A 133 -11.71 9.09 26.17
CA SER A 133 -13.14 9.27 26.44
C SER A 133 -14.03 8.40 25.54
N SER A 134 -15.19 7.98 26.05
CA SER A 134 -16.10 7.03 25.39
C SER A 134 -16.57 7.47 23.99
N ARG A 135 -16.65 8.79 23.74
CA ARG A 135 -16.93 9.35 22.40
C ARG A 135 -15.74 9.21 21.45
N THR A 136 -14.52 9.36 21.94
CA THR A 136 -13.28 9.25 21.15
C THR A 136 -12.98 7.79 20.82
N GLN A 137 -13.21 6.86 21.76
CA GLN A 137 -13.14 5.42 21.53
C GLN A 137 -14.03 4.96 20.37
N LYS A 138 -15.31 5.34 20.37
CA LYS A 138 -16.25 4.98 19.29
C LYS A 138 -15.78 5.51 17.93
N LEU A 139 -15.27 6.74 17.90
CA LEU A 139 -14.73 7.33 16.67
C LEU A 139 -13.49 6.54 16.18
N MET A 140 -12.59 6.18 17.08
CA MET A 140 -11.39 5.39 16.79
C MET A 140 -11.74 4.02 16.22
N LEU A 141 -12.72 3.33 16.80
CA LEU A 141 -13.20 2.03 16.29
C LEU A 141 -13.75 2.12 14.87
N PHE A 142 -14.54 3.15 14.55
CA PHE A 142 -15.01 3.40 13.19
C PHE A 142 -13.85 3.65 12.21
N ILE A 143 -12.82 4.38 12.64
CA ILE A 143 -11.62 4.66 11.84
C ILE A 143 -10.85 3.35 11.59
N MET A 144 -10.62 2.56 12.63
CA MET A 144 -9.92 1.28 12.54
C MET A 144 -10.66 0.33 11.60
N GLN A 145 -11.97 0.14 11.79
CA GLN A 145 -12.80 -0.70 10.94
C GLN A 145 -12.78 -0.25 9.47
N ARG A 146 -12.75 1.06 9.20
CA ARG A 146 -12.68 1.56 7.81
C ARG A 146 -11.27 1.47 7.22
N SER A 147 -10.22 1.62 8.02
CA SER A 147 -8.82 1.39 7.62
C SER A 147 -8.48 -0.09 7.42
N MET A 148 -9.24 -1.01 8.02
CA MET A 148 -9.11 -2.46 7.80
C MET A 148 -9.48 -2.91 6.39
N LYS A 149 -10.25 -2.10 5.63
CA LYS A 149 -10.36 -2.31 4.18
C LYS A 149 -8.98 -2.02 3.58
N SER A 150 -8.16 -3.06 3.53
CA SER A 150 -6.79 -3.00 3.04
C SER A 150 -6.77 -2.31 1.68
N CYS A 151 -5.82 -1.39 1.46
CA CYS A 151 -5.54 -0.82 0.14
C CYS A 151 -4.91 -1.91 -0.74
N LYS A 152 -5.71 -2.91 -1.11
CA LYS A 152 -5.28 -3.97 -2.01
C LYS A 152 -5.63 -3.52 -3.41
N ILE A 153 -4.61 -3.36 -4.24
CA ILE A 153 -4.78 -3.21 -5.67
C ILE A 153 -5.19 -4.58 -6.21
N VAL A 154 -6.51 -4.80 -6.34
CA VAL A 154 -7.06 -6.05 -6.86
C VAL A 154 -7.37 -5.88 -8.33
N MET A 155 -6.62 -6.57 -9.19
CA MET A 155 -6.85 -6.60 -10.63
C MET A 155 -7.72 -7.80 -11.00
N GLY A 156 -8.87 -7.52 -11.63
CA GLY A 156 -9.78 -8.56 -12.12
C GLY A 156 -10.28 -9.55 -11.06
N LYS A 157 -10.27 -9.20 -9.76
CA LYS A 157 -10.56 -10.07 -8.60
C LYS A 157 -9.61 -11.25 -8.36
N LEU A 158 -8.60 -11.45 -9.21
CA LEU A 158 -7.73 -12.63 -9.17
C LEU A 158 -6.27 -12.29 -8.85
N TYR A 159 -5.83 -11.07 -9.16
CA TYR A 159 -4.43 -10.69 -9.06
C TYR A 159 -4.22 -9.51 -8.12
N TYR A 160 -3.28 -9.64 -7.18
CA TYR A 160 -2.87 -8.55 -6.30
C TYR A 160 -1.48 -8.07 -6.72
N VAL A 161 -1.26 -6.76 -6.68
CA VAL A 161 0.07 -6.19 -6.98
C VAL A 161 0.96 -6.38 -5.74
N SER A 162 1.77 -7.44 -5.75
CA SER A 162 2.65 -7.80 -4.63
C SER A 162 3.92 -8.49 -5.12
N LEU A 163 4.93 -8.55 -4.26
CA LEU A 163 6.17 -9.29 -4.55
C LEU A 163 5.93 -10.79 -4.75
N GLU A 164 4.95 -11.38 -4.05
CA GLU A 164 4.58 -12.78 -4.24
C GLU A 164 4.09 -13.00 -5.68
N GLN A 165 3.23 -12.12 -6.18
CA GLN A 165 2.74 -12.22 -7.56
C GLN A 165 3.82 -11.91 -8.61
N PHE A 166 4.86 -11.15 -8.29
CA PHE A 166 6.02 -11.02 -9.18
C PHE A 166 6.71 -12.37 -9.38
N THR A 167 6.92 -13.14 -8.30
CA THR A 167 7.57 -14.46 -8.41
C THR A 167 6.75 -15.45 -9.23
N THR A 168 5.42 -15.40 -9.13
CA THR A 168 4.54 -16.26 -9.95
C THR A 168 4.58 -15.87 -11.42
N LEU A 169 4.61 -14.57 -11.76
CA LEU A 169 4.77 -14.09 -13.15
C LEU A 169 6.11 -14.49 -13.77
N ALA A 170 7.21 -14.37 -13.01
CA ALA A 170 8.51 -14.81 -13.45
C ALA A 170 8.51 -16.32 -13.74
N SER A 171 7.92 -17.12 -12.85
CA SER A 171 7.82 -18.58 -12.99
C SER A 171 6.97 -19.00 -14.19
N MET A 172 5.85 -18.33 -14.41
CA MET A 172 5.01 -18.53 -15.60
C MET A 172 5.76 -18.21 -16.89
N SER A 173 6.53 -17.12 -16.91
CA SER A 173 7.32 -16.71 -18.09
C SER A 173 8.40 -17.74 -18.42
N LEU A 174 9.08 -18.30 -17.40
CA LEU A 174 10.04 -19.39 -17.59
C LEU A 174 9.34 -20.66 -18.11
N SER A 175 8.17 -21.00 -17.57
CA SER A 175 7.42 -22.18 -17.99
C SER A 175 6.97 -22.07 -19.45
N TYR A 176 6.47 -20.90 -19.87
CA TYR A 176 6.13 -20.64 -21.27
C TYR A 176 7.36 -20.68 -22.19
N PHE A 177 8.49 -20.13 -21.75
CA PHE A 177 9.76 -20.30 -22.45
C PHE A 177 10.09 -21.79 -22.67
N THR A 178 10.01 -22.63 -21.63
CA THR A 178 10.30 -24.06 -21.73
C THR A 178 9.36 -24.77 -22.70
N VAL A 179 8.06 -24.44 -22.67
CA VAL A 179 7.08 -25.01 -23.61
C VAL A 179 7.41 -24.63 -25.06
N ILE A 180 7.69 -23.35 -25.33
CA ILE A 180 8.07 -22.89 -26.68
C ILE A 180 9.32 -23.64 -27.15
N TYR A 181 10.32 -23.77 -26.27
CA TYR A 181 11.54 -24.51 -26.55
C TYR A 181 11.27 -25.97 -26.90
N SER A 182 10.45 -26.68 -26.11
CA SER A 182 10.12 -28.09 -26.35
C SER A 182 9.31 -28.34 -27.63
N VAL A 183 8.55 -27.36 -28.13
CA VAL A 183 7.78 -27.49 -29.37
C VAL A 183 8.65 -27.29 -30.62
N GLN A 184 9.76 -26.58 -30.51
CA GLN A 184 10.69 -26.33 -31.63
C GLN A 184 11.82 -27.35 -31.75
N GLN A 185 11.99 -28.23 -30.77
CA GLN A 185 12.93 -29.35 -30.79
C GLN A 185 12.26 -30.61 -31.35
#